data_AF-A0A7V9S2T7-F1
#
_entry.id   AF-A0A7V9S2T7-F1
#
_cell.length_a   1.000
_cell.length_b   1.000
_cell.length_c   1.000
_cell.angle_alpha   90.00
_cell.angle_beta   90.00
_cell.angle_gamma   90.00
#
_symmetry.space_group_name_H-M   'P 1'
#
loop_
_entity.id
_entity.type
_entity.pdbx_description
1 polymer ?
#
loop_
_entity_poly.entity_id
_entity_poly.type
_entity_poly.pdbx_seq_one_letter_code
_entity_poly.pdbx_strand_id
1 'polypeptide(L)'
;MSYALENALFQWEEGERRLRDLEPRERIALERAVFAVTDELRRRLGSAFSVGELADLYATDPDWATALAQRYSPATDSAWAVDAAFNRYAREAVDFAGGRARDPL
;
A
#
# COMPACT_ATOMS: atom_id res chain seq x y z
N MET A 1 -10.82 3.28 15.76
CA MET A 1 -9.62 2.97 14.95
C MET A 1 -8.50 2.55 15.88
N SER A 2 -7.74 1.51 15.55
CA SER A 2 -6.61 1.05 16.36
C SER A 2 -5.34 1.86 16.04
N TYR A 3 -4.41 2.00 17.00
CA TYR A 3 -3.12 2.68 16.78
C TYR A 3 -2.32 2.05 15.63
N ALA A 4 -2.40 0.73 15.47
CA ALA A 4 -1.76 0.01 14.38
C ALA A 4 -2.30 0.43 13.00
N LEU A 5 -3.63 0.60 12.89
CA LEU A 5 -4.27 1.05 11.65
C LEU A 5 -3.92 2.52 11.34
N GLU A 6 -3.93 3.40 12.34
CA GLU A 6 -3.52 4.81 12.14
C GLU A 6 -2.06 4.93 11.69
N ASN A 7 -1.17 4.13 12.29
CA ASN A 7 0.24 4.08 11.91
C ASN A 7 0.41 3.53 10.48
N ALA A 8 -0.33 2.49 10.10
CA ALA A 8 -0.29 1.93 8.75
C ALA A 8 -0.75 2.96 7.70
N LEU A 9 -1.89 3.63 7.92
CA LEU A 9 -2.38 4.67 7.03
C LEU A 9 -1.36 5.81 6.85
N PHE A 10 -0.73 6.25 7.95
CA PHE A 10 0.31 7.27 7.89
C PHE A 10 1.52 6.83 7.05
N GLN A 11 2.00 5.59 7.22
CA GLN A 11 3.11 5.05 6.43
C GLN A 11 2.76 4.97 4.94
N TRP A 12 1.56 4.50 4.63
CA TRP A 12 1.07 4.38 3.25
C TRP A 12 0.94 5.75 2.55
N GLU A 13 0.41 6.76 3.25
CA GLU A 13 0.35 8.13 2.75
C GLU A 13 1.74 8.71 2.49
N GLU A 14 2.67 8.47 3.40
CA GLU A 14 4.04 8.94 3.29
C GLU A 14 4.79 8.26 2.13
N GLY A 15 4.57 6.97 1.88
CA GLY A 15 5.10 6.26 0.71
C GLY A 15 4.65 6.87 -0.62
N GLU A 16 3.34 7.13 -0.75
CA GLU A 16 2.77 7.79 -1.94
C GLU A 16 3.30 9.22 -2.10
N ARG A 17 3.50 9.96 -1.01
CA ARG A 17 4.11 11.30 -1.05
C ARG A 17 5.54 11.22 -1.58
N ARG A 18 6.36 10.31 -1.06
CA ARG A 18 7.75 10.15 -1.51
C ARG A 18 7.84 9.79 -2.99
N LEU A 19 7.00 8.88 -3.48
CA LEU A 19 6.94 8.58 -4.92
C LEU A 19 6.59 9.81 -5.76
N ARG A 20 5.70 10.67 -5.26
CA ARG A 20 5.32 11.92 -5.93
C ARG A 20 6.41 12.99 -5.91
N ASP A 21 7.41 12.86 -5.06
CA ASP A 21 8.53 13.80 -4.95
C ASP A 21 9.76 13.35 -5.76
N LEU A 22 9.74 12.13 -6.33
CA LEU A 22 10.83 11.59 -7.15
C LEU A 22 10.92 12.18 -8.55
N GLU A 23 12.13 12.17 -9.10
CA GLU A 23 12.39 12.50 -10.49
C GLU A 23 11.63 11.56 -11.44
N PRO A 24 11.20 12.04 -12.63
CA PRO A 24 10.33 11.27 -13.51
C PRO A 24 10.87 9.87 -13.88
N ARG A 25 12.20 9.73 -14.05
CA ARG A 25 12.82 8.45 -14.42
C ARG A 25 12.80 7.44 -13.27
N GLU A 26 13.07 7.88 -12.06
CA GLU A 26 13.07 7.05 -10.85
C GLU A 26 11.65 6.61 -10.51
N ARG A 27 10.70 7.55 -10.65
CA ARG A 27 9.27 7.28 -10.45
C ARG A 27 8.75 6.16 -11.34
N ILE A 28 9.13 6.10 -12.61
CA ILE A 28 8.64 5.06 -13.54
C ILE A 28 8.97 3.65 -13.07
N ALA A 29 10.18 3.43 -12.53
CA ALA A 29 10.58 2.11 -12.03
C ALA A 29 9.73 1.70 -10.82
N LEU A 30 9.50 2.63 -9.90
CA LEU A 30 8.70 2.38 -8.70
C LEU A 30 7.21 2.27 -8.98
N GLU A 31 6.67 3.00 -9.96
CA GLU A 31 5.28 2.84 -10.39
C GLU A 31 5.00 1.42 -10.92
N ARG A 32 6.00 0.75 -11.53
CA ARG A 32 5.89 -0.67 -11.90
C ARG A 32 5.86 -1.58 -10.68
N ALA A 33 6.65 -1.29 -9.65
CA ALA A 33 6.63 -2.00 -8.38
C ALA A 33 5.26 -1.85 -7.69
N VAL A 34 4.75 -0.61 -7.62
CA VAL A 34 3.43 -0.30 -7.08
C VAL A 34 2.35 -1.09 -7.80
N PHE A 35 2.35 -1.07 -9.14
CA PHE A 35 1.39 -1.82 -9.93
C PHE A 35 1.45 -3.33 -9.63
N ALA A 36 2.65 -3.91 -9.57
CA ALA A 36 2.82 -5.33 -9.28
C ALA A 36 2.31 -5.71 -7.89
N VAL A 37 2.59 -4.89 -6.87
CA VAL A 37 2.11 -5.12 -5.50
C VAL A 37 0.59 -4.96 -5.40
N THR A 38 0.00 -3.94 -6.02
CA THR A 38 -1.46 -3.75 -6.04
C THR A 38 -2.20 -4.90 -6.72
N ASP A 39 -1.63 -5.43 -7.80
CA ASP A 39 -2.21 -6.59 -8.50
C ASP A 39 -2.15 -7.86 -7.64
N GLU A 40 -1.08 -8.05 -6.88
CA GLU A 40 -0.96 -9.13 -5.90
C GLU A 40 -1.90 -8.95 -4.69
N LEU A 41 -2.11 -7.72 -4.21
CA LEU A 41 -3.12 -7.41 -3.19
C LEU A 41 -4.52 -7.84 -3.66
N ARG A 42 -4.89 -7.51 -4.90
CA ARG A 42 -6.16 -7.94 -5.50
C ARG A 42 -6.31 -9.46 -5.55
N ARG A 43 -5.24 -10.20 -5.83
CA ARG A 43 -5.26 -11.67 -5.81
C ARG A 43 -5.46 -12.24 -4.40
N ARG A 44 -4.95 -11.57 -3.37
CA ARG A 44 -4.97 -12.05 -1.97
C ARG A 44 -6.24 -11.66 -1.22
N LEU A 45 -6.69 -10.42 -1.35
CA LEU A 45 -7.83 -9.86 -0.59
C LEU A 45 -9.12 -9.74 -1.44
N GLY A 46 -9.02 -9.75 -2.77
CA GLY A 46 -10.20 -9.66 -3.64
C GLY A 46 -10.76 -8.23 -3.76
N SER A 47 -12.07 -8.09 -3.96
CA SER A 47 -12.70 -6.77 -4.19
C SER A 47 -13.59 -6.29 -3.03
N ALA A 48 -13.82 -7.13 -2.02
CA ALA A 48 -14.65 -6.81 -0.86
C ALA A 48 -13.81 -7.03 0.39
N PHE A 49 -13.13 -5.98 0.83
CA PHE A 49 -12.29 -5.98 2.02
C PHE A 49 -12.44 -4.63 2.73
N SER A 50 -12.13 -4.63 4.02
CA SER A 50 -12.05 -3.46 4.88
C SER A 50 -10.61 -2.93 4.96
N VAL A 51 -10.46 -1.66 5.33
CA VAL A 51 -9.15 -1.07 5.59
C VAL A 51 -8.45 -1.79 6.75
N GLY A 52 -9.20 -2.30 7.73
CA GLY A 52 -8.68 -3.11 8.83
C GLY A 52 -8.02 -4.40 8.35
N GLU A 53 -8.70 -5.16 7.49
CA GLU A 53 -8.15 -6.40 6.91
C GLU A 53 -6.89 -6.14 6.09
N LEU A 54 -6.85 -5.01 5.36
CA LEU A 54 -5.64 -4.61 4.64
C LEU A 54 -4.48 -4.25 5.58
N ALA A 55 -4.77 -3.56 6.71
CA ALA A 55 -3.77 -3.22 7.71
C ALA A 55 -3.25 -4.45 8.46
N ASP A 56 -4.12 -5.42 8.75
CA ASP A 56 -3.73 -6.69 9.38
C ASP A 56 -2.82 -7.50 8.44
N LEU A 57 -3.11 -7.53 7.13
CA LEU A 57 -2.23 -8.12 6.13
C LEU A 57 -0.86 -7.43 6.10
N TYR A 58 -0.85 -6.09 6.10
CA TYR A 58 0.38 -5.30 6.12
C TYR A 58 1.26 -5.58 7.35
N ALA A 59 0.64 -5.71 8.53
CA ALA A 59 1.36 -5.95 9.78
C ALA A 59 1.89 -7.39 9.92
N THR A 60 1.19 -8.37 9.33
CA THR A 60 1.47 -9.79 9.56
C THR A 60 2.40 -10.39 8.51
N ASP A 61 2.29 -9.96 7.25
CA ASP A 61 3.02 -10.55 6.12
C ASP A 61 3.38 -9.49 5.05
N PRO A 62 4.29 -8.53 5.32
CA PRO A 62 4.76 -7.59 4.32
C PRO A 62 5.87 -8.16 3.42
N ASP A 63 6.50 -9.28 3.81
CA ASP A 63 7.72 -9.81 3.18
C ASP A 63 7.53 -10.14 1.69
N TRP A 64 6.37 -10.67 1.31
CA TRP A 64 6.06 -10.92 -0.09
C TRP A 64 5.98 -9.63 -0.92
N ALA A 65 5.44 -8.55 -0.33
CA ALA A 65 5.26 -7.28 -1.00
C ALA A 65 6.62 -6.61 -1.23
N THR A 66 7.48 -6.65 -0.20
CA THR A 66 8.87 -6.20 -0.30
C THR A 66 9.66 -7.01 -1.34
N ALA A 67 9.58 -8.35 -1.29
CA ALA A 67 10.27 -9.21 -2.26
C ALA A 67 9.78 -8.99 -3.70
N LEU A 68 8.50 -8.67 -3.88
CA LEU A 68 7.93 -8.36 -5.18
C LEU A 68 8.40 -6.98 -5.69
N ALA A 69 8.37 -5.95 -4.84
CA ALA A 69 8.80 -4.61 -5.19
C ALA A 69 10.31 -4.54 -5.52
N GLN A 70 11.14 -5.32 -4.82
CA GLN A 70 12.59 -5.40 -5.05
C GLN A 70 12.98 -5.93 -6.43
N ARG A 71 12.07 -6.60 -7.16
CA ARG A 71 12.31 -7.03 -8.55
C ARG A 71 12.40 -5.85 -9.53
N TYR A 72 11.93 -4.68 -9.12
CA TYR A 72 11.82 -3.50 -9.97
C TYR A 72 12.71 -2.33 -9.52
N SER A 73 13.12 -2.29 -8.24
CA SER A 73 13.91 -1.18 -7.66
C SER A 73 14.75 -1.61 -6.45
N PRO A 74 15.85 -0.89 -6.09
CA PRO A 74 16.63 -1.15 -4.87
C PRO A 74 15.81 -1.09 -3.57
N ALA A 75 16.34 -1.69 -2.50
CA ALA A 75 15.59 -2.00 -1.28
C ALA A 75 14.95 -0.78 -0.59
N THR A 76 15.64 0.36 -0.46
CA THR A 76 15.08 1.54 0.23
C THR A 76 13.86 2.10 -0.51
N ASP A 77 13.91 2.17 -1.84
CA ASP A 77 12.84 2.71 -2.66
C ASP A 77 11.67 1.70 -2.78
N SER A 78 11.98 0.41 -2.68
CA SER A 78 10.98 -0.66 -2.72
C SER A 78 9.97 -0.58 -1.57
N ALA A 79 10.38 -0.11 -0.39
CA ALA A 79 9.47 0.11 0.74
C ALA A 79 8.41 1.18 0.42
N TRP A 80 8.82 2.28 -0.23
CA TRP A 80 7.87 3.34 -0.63
C TRP A 80 6.87 2.85 -1.68
N ALA A 81 7.30 1.97 -2.58
CA ALA A 81 6.40 1.33 -3.54
C ALA A 81 5.38 0.41 -2.86
N VAL A 82 5.79 -0.35 -1.83
CA VAL A 82 4.87 -1.16 -1.03
C VAL A 82 3.86 -0.25 -0.33
N ASP A 83 4.32 0.75 0.41
CA ASP A 83 3.47 1.69 1.13
C ASP A 83 2.45 2.41 0.21
N ALA A 84 2.91 2.83 -0.97
CA ALA A 84 2.06 3.45 -1.98
C ALA A 84 1.02 2.47 -2.57
N ALA A 85 1.39 1.21 -2.79
CA ALA A 85 0.45 0.19 -3.26
C ALA A 85 -0.68 -0.03 -2.24
N PHE A 86 -0.33 -0.15 -0.95
CA PHE A 86 -1.32 -0.26 0.12
C PHE A 86 -2.19 1.00 0.24
N ASN A 87 -1.62 2.21 0.10
CA ASN A 87 -2.40 3.45 0.06
C ASN A 87 -3.44 3.45 -1.07
N ARG A 88 -3.01 3.10 -2.28
CA ARG A 88 -3.87 3.10 -3.47
C ARG A 88 -4.96 2.06 -3.34
N TYR A 89 -4.62 0.87 -2.83
CA TYR A 89 -5.58 -0.20 -2.67
C TYR A 89 -6.54 0.03 -1.49
N ALA A 90 -6.11 0.68 -0.40
CA ALA A 90 -6.99 1.08 0.69
C ALA A 90 -8.18 1.92 0.21
N ARG A 91 -8.03 2.68 -0.89
CA ARG A 91 -9.12 3.47 -1.51
C ARG A 91 -10.21 2.63 -2.16
N GLU A 92 -9.94 1.35 -2.42
CA GLU A 92 -10.91 0.37 -2.94
C GLU A 92 -11.66 -0.35 -1.81
N ALA A 93 -11.26 -0.18 -0.55
CA ALA A 93 -11.92 -0.82 0.59
C ALA A 93 -13.36 -0.30 0.78
N VAL A 94 -14.26 -1.20 1.17
CA VAL A 94 -15.70 -0.94 1.24
C VAL A 94 -16.07 0.12 2.29
N ASP A 95 -15.21 0.29 3.28
CA ASP A 95 -15.35 1.19 4.42
C ASP A 95 -14.46 2.44 4.30
N PHE A 96 -13.75 2.63 3.19
CA PHE A 96 -12.86 3.77 3.00
C PHE A 96 -13.59 5.00 2.44
N ALA A 97 -13.90 5.94 3.31
CA ALA A 97 -14.54 7.20 2.94
C ALA A 97 -13.51 8.35 2.86
N GLY A 98 -12.77 8.41 1.75
CA GLY A 98 -11.93 9.57 1.42
C GLY A 98 -10.81 9.87 2.43
N GLY A 99 -10.16 8.84 2.98
CA GLY A 99 -9.05 8.98 3.94
C GLY A 99 -9.39 8.61 5.39
N ARG A 100 -10.60 8.11 5.66
CA ARG A 100 -10.98 7.57 6.98
C ARG A 100 -11.70 6.24 6.80
N ALA A 101 -11.27 5.23 7.57
CA ALA A 101 -12.06 4.03 7.77
C ALA A 101 -13.35 4.43 8.51
N ARG A 102 -14.51 4.08 7.96
CA ARG A 102 -15.78 4.14 8.68
C ARG A 102 -16.01 2.79 9.32
N ASP A 103 -16.55 2.75 10.54
CA ASP A 103 -16.99 1.47 11.07
C ASP A 103 -18.10 0.91 10.15
N PRO A 104 -18.02 -0.37 9.76
CA PRO A 104 -19.15 -1.04 9.10
C PRO A 104 -20.33 -1.10 10.10
N LEU A 105 -21.50 -0.66 9.63
CA LEU A 105 -22.76 -0.70 10.39
C LEU A 105 -23.19 -2.13 10.72
#